data_AF-A0A7S2B5V9-F1
#
_entry.id   AF-A0A7S2B5V9-F1
#
_cell.length_a   1.000
_cell.length_b   1.000
_cell.length_c   1.000
_cell.angle_alpha   90.00
_cell.angle_beta   90.00
_cell.angle_gamma   90.00
#
_symmetry.space_group_name_H-M   'P 1'
#
loop_
_entity.id
_entity.type
_entity.pdbx_description
1 polymer ?
#
loop_
_entity_poly.entity_id
_entity_poly.type
_entity_poly.pdbx_seq_one_letter_code
_entity_poly.pdbx_strand_id
1 'polypeptide(L)'
;GRGGEYYRQKYGGGGRGGGGRGAGGAGGWHAPSGGGEDNNLAAFLQQIDGSQYPVYKQLSSRGPWTVALPGAAAAAAIAFDYIQGDPFAPPSRLRARVPMSFVRLPTLLYSSAARMTAACDFLTRRFADGIARR
;
A
#
# COMPACT_ATOMS: atom_id res chain seq x y z
N GLY A 1 10.74 36.38 3.38
CA GLY A 1 10.37 35.30 2.46
C GLY A 1 11.49 34.29 2.38
N ARG A 2 11.25 33.05 2.83
CA ARG A 2 12.18 31.91 2.69
C ARG A 2 11.36 30.63 2.61
N GLY A 3 11.18 30.10 1.39
CA GLY A 3 10.36 28.90 1.16
C GLY A 3 10.66 28.20 -0.15
N GLY A 4 11.86 28.39 -0.72
CA GLY A 4 12.23 27.85 -2.05
C GLY A 4 13.25 26.72 -2.05
N GLU A 5 13.79 26.31 -0.90
CA GLU A 5 14.99 25.45 -0.85
C GLU A 5 14.67 23.95 -0.68
N TYR A 6 13.45 23.58 -0.30
CA TYR A 6 13.12 22.17 -0.01
C TYR A 6 12.85 21.30 -1.26
N TYR A 7 12.61 21.88 -2.43
CA TYR A 7 12.28 21.12 -3.65
C TYR A 7 13.46 20.78 -4.55
N ARG A 8 14.55 21.57 -4.50
CA ARG A 8 15.69 21.39 -5.41
C ARG A 8 16.57 20.20 -5.01
N GLN A 9 16.59 19.86 -3.72
CA GLN A 9 17.46 18.83 -3.16
C GLN A 9 16.93 17.40 -3.31
N LYS A 10 15.63 17.20 -3.61
CA LYS A 10 15.04 15.87 -3.75
C LYS A 10 14.86 15.37 -5.19
N TYR A 11 14.99 16.24 -6.19
CA TYR A 11 14.68 15.89 -7.59
C TYR A 11 15.72 16.34 -8.62
N GLY A 12 16.87 16.89 -8.20
CA GLY A 12 17.96 17.26 -9.10
C GLY A 12 18.96 16.13 -9.28
N GLY A 13 18.85 15.35 -10.35
CA GLY A 13 19.84 14.32 -10.66
C GLY A 13 19.52 13.49 -11.90
N GLY A 14 19.55 14.11 -13.09
CA GLY A 14 19.55 13.39 -14.36
C GLY A 14 20.94 13.47 -15.01
N GLY A 15 21.61 12.33 -15.21
CA GLY A 15 22.91 12.31 -15.89
C GLY A 15 23.65 10.97 -15.95
N ARG A 16 23.17 10.06 -16.82
CA ARG A 16 23.88 9.05 -17.65
C ARG A 16 25.17 8.35 -17.16
N GLY A 17 25.04 7.03 -16.99
CA GLY A 17 26.07 5.97 -17.09
C GLY A 17 25.37 4.66 -16.70
N GLY A 18 25.48 3.49 -17.32
CA GLY A 18 26.42 2.90 -18.26
C GLY A 18 26.51 1.42 -17.88
N GLY A 19 26.05 0.50 -18.75
CA GLY A 19 26.39 -0.93 -18.79
C GLY A 19 26.01 -1.84 -17.60
N GLY A 20 25.32 -2.95 -17.89
CA GLY A 20 25.27 -4.09 -16.96
C GLY A 20 24.13 -5.07 -17.22
N ARG A 21 24.41 -6.14 -17.97
CA ARG A 21 23.56 -7.33 -18.04
C ARG A 21 23.59 -8.00 -16.66
N GLY A 22 22.43 -8.23 -16.05
CA GLY A 22 22.32 -8.86 -14.73
C GLY A 22 20.97 -9.53 -14.55
N ALA A 23 21.02 -10.83 -14.28
CA ALA A 23 19.90 -11.75 -14.20
C ALA A 23 19.00 -11.53 -12.98
N GLY A 24 17.79 -12.09 -13.09
CA GLY A 24 16.73 -12.22 -12.09
C GLY A 24 17.11 -11.98 -10.62
N GLY A 25 16.59 -10.87 -10.09
CA GLY A 25 16.48 -10.64 -8.65
C GLY A 25 15.00 -10.53 -8.29
N ALA A 26 14.37 -11.65 -7.92
CA ALA A 26 13.10 -11.63 -7.23
C ALA A 26 13.33 -10.95 -5.86
N GLY A 27 13.08 -9.64 -5.81
CA GLY A 27 13.05 -8.88 -4.56
C GLY A 27 12.01 -9.52 -3.63
N GLY A 28 12.51 -10.27 -2.65
CA GLY A 28 11.72 -11.04 -1.71
C GLY A 28 10.80 -10.11 -0.91
N TRP A 29 9.51 -10.17 -1.21
CA TRP A 29 8.51 -9.66 -0.30
C TRP A 29 8.42 -10.60 0.89
N HIS A 30 9.02 -10.22 2.01
CA HIS A 30 8.72 -10.86 3.28
C HIS A 30 7.28 -10.52 3.63
N ALA A 31 6.38 -11.51 3.52
CA ALA A 31 5.11 -11.44 4.22
C ALA A 31 5.43 -11.22 5.71
N PRO A 32 4.73 -10.31 6.41
CA PRO A 32 4.91 -10.18 7.85
C PRO A 32 4.65 -11.56 8.47
N SER A 33 5.71 -12.16 9.02
CA SER A 33 5.62 -13.39 9.80
C SER A 33 4.57 -13.16 10.89
N GLY A 34 3.61 -14.08 11.01
CA GLY A 34 2.49 -13.93 11.93
C GLY A 34 2.91 -13.53 13.34
N GLY A 35 2.15 -12.63 13.95
CA GLY A 35 2.44 -11.99 15.23
C GLY A 35 2.48 -10.48 15.08
N GLY A 36 1.31 -9.85 14.99
CA GLY A 36 1.22 -8.39 14.98
C GLY A 36 1.61 -7.86 16.35
N GLU A 37 2.43 -6.80 16.41
CA GLU A 37 2.47 -5.95 17.60
C GLU A 37 2.86 -4.49 17.30
N ASP A 38 3.72 -4.15 16.33
CA ASP A 38 4.27 -2.77 16.34
C ASP A 38 3.66 -1.74 15.37
N ASN A 39 2.91 -2.14 14.32
CA ASN A 39 2.42 -1.20 13.29
C ASN A 39 0.90 -1.27 13.06
N ASN A 40 0.12 -1.24 14.15
CA ASN A 40 -1.34 -1.17 14.08
C ASN A 40 -1.81 0.18 13.49
N LEU A 41 -2.44 0.14 12.31
CA LEU A 41 -2.91 1.34 11.61
C LEU A 41 -3.93 2.13 12.43
N ALA A 42 -4.88 1.44 13.09
CA ALA A 42 -5.97 2.10 13.79
C ALA A 42 -5.45 2.90 15.00
N ALA A 43 -4.53 2.31 15.77
CA ALA A 43 -3.92 2.98 16.91
C ALA A 43 -3.14 4.22 16.48
N PHE A 44 -2.37 4.14 15.39
CA PHE A 44 -1.64 5.28 14.87
C PHE A 44 -2.57 6.38 14.34
N LEU A 45 -3.63 6.02 13.60
CA LEU A 45 -4.61 6.99 13.11
C LEU A 45 -5.31 7.72 14.27
N GLN A 46 -5.66 7.01 15.35
CA GLN A 46 -6.21 7.62 16.57
C GLN A 46 -5.22 8.60 17.22
N GLN A 47 -3.93 8.27 17.24
CA GLN A 47 -2.90 9.13 17.80
C GLN A 47 -2.72 10.44 17.03
N ILE A 48 -2.81 10.40 15.70
CA ILE A 48 -2.59 11.59 14.84
C ILE A 48 -3.90 12.32 14.49
N ASP A 49 -5.04 11.85 14.99
CA ASP A 49 -6.31 12.51 14.76
C ASP A 49 -6.30 13.96 15.28
N GLY A 50 -6.86 14.88 14.50
CA GLY A 50 -6.79 16.32 14.78
C GLY A 50 -5.40 16.98 14.67
N SER A 51 -4.33 16.22 14.38
CA SER A 51 -2.98 16.78 14.21
C SER A 51 -2.85 17.58 12.92
N GLN A 52 -1.80 18.41 12.84
CA GLN A 52 -1.48 19.13 11.61
C GLN A 52 -1.26 18.17 10.43
N TYR A 53 -1.76 18.58 9.26
CA TYR A 53 -1.77 17.74 8.07
C TYR A 53 -0.42 17.11 7.67
N PRO A 54 0.75 17.78 7.82
CA PRO A 54 2.05 17.15 7.52
C PRO A 54 2.35 15.89 8.34
N VAL A 55 1.74 15.72 9.53
CA VAL A 55 1.89 14.53 10.38
C VAL A 55 1.41 13.27 9.66
N TYR A 56 0.35 13.38 8.85
CA TYR A 56 -0.19 12.26 8.08
C TYR A 56 0.81 11.68 7.07
N LYS A 57 1.85 12.43 6.65
CA LYS A 57 2.90 11.90 5.77
C LYS A 57 3.68 10.76 6.40
N GLN A 58 3.69 10.66 7.73
CA GLN A 58 4.30 9.56 8.46
C GLN A 58 3.64 8.20 8.14
N LEU A 59 2.38 8.19 7.68
CA LEU A 59 1.71 6.97 7.17
C LEU A 59 2.51 6.32 6.03
N SER A 60 3.15 7.11 5.16
CA SER A 60 3.94 6.58 4.05
C SER A 60 5.34 6.12 4.48
N SER A 61 5.93 6.72 5.52
CA SER A 61 7.30 6.42 5.93
C SER A 61 7.43 5.31 6.98
N ARG A 62 6.39 5.08 7.80
CA ARG A 62 6.41 4.09 8.89
C ARG A 62 5.84 2.71 8.51
N GLY A 63 5.11 2.62 7.39
CA GLY A 63 4.49 1.36 6.95
C GLY A 63 5.52 0.28 6.54
N PRO A 64 5.06 -0.94 6.23
CA PRO A 64 3.66 -1.34 6.06
C PRO A 64 2.91 -1.46 7.38
N TRP A 65 1.65 -1.02 7.37
CA TRP A 65 0.75 -1.11 8.52
C TRP A 65 -0.05 -2.40 8.47
N THR A 66 -0.54 -2.85 9.63
CA THR A 66 -1.37 -4.06 9.72
C THR A 66 -2.81 -3.71 10.07
N VAL A 67 -3.74 -4.43 9.44
CA VAL A 67 -5.18 -4.39 9.73
C VAL A 67 -5.68 -5.82 9.88
N ALA A 68 -6.26 -6.16 11.02
CA ALA A 68 -6.82 -7.49 11.28
C ALA A 68 -7.96 -7.81 10.30
N LEU A 69 -7.99 -9.05 9.80
CA LEU A 69 -9.05 -9.51 8.91
C LEU A 69 -10.16 -10.17 9.73
N PRO A 70 -11.45 -9.81 9.51
CA PRO A 70 -12.55 -10.38 10.26
C PRO A 70 -12.62 -11.90 10.11
N GLY A 71 -12.85 -12.61 11.23
CA GLY A 71 -13.08 -14.05 11.22
C GLY A 71 -11.85 -14.91 10.92
N ALA A 72 -10.63 -14.36 10.99
CA ALA A 72 -9.40 -15.13 10.81
C ALA A 72 -8.25 -14.62 11.68
N ALA A 73 -7.32 -15.51 12.03
CA ALA A 73 -6.03 -15.17 12.62
C ALA A 73 -5.05 -14.68 11.53
N ALA A 74 -5.48 -13.73 10.70
CA ALA A 74 -4.71 -13.16 9.60
C ALA A 74 -4.88 -11.63 9.57
N ALA A 75 -3.89 -10.93 9.02
CA ALA A 75 -3.93 -9.48 8.85
C ALA A 75 -3.61 -9.11 7.39
N ALA A 76 -4.24 -8.04 6.91
CA ALA A 76 -3.84 -7.38 5.69
C ALA A 76 -2.70 -6.39 5.99
N ALA A 77 -1.76 -6.28 5.06
CA ALA A 77 -0.75 -5.24 5.07
C ALA A 77 -1.22 -4.05 4.22
N ILE A 78 -1.20 -2.86 4.79
CA ILE A 78 -1.58 -1.59 4.15
C ILE A 78 -0.33 -0.74 3.94
N ALA A 79 -0.08 -0.37 2.69
CA ALA A 79 0.96 0.57 2.32
C ALA A 79 0.31 1.86 1.80
N PHE A 80 0.87 3.01 2.20
CA PHE A 80 0.48 4.31 1.69
C PHE A 80 1.51 4.79 0.66
N ASP A 81 1.20 4.61 -0.62
CA ASP A 81 2.09 4.98 -1.72
C ASP A 81 2.14 6.50 -1.94
N TYR A 82 1.05 7.18 -1.60
CA TYR A 82 0.95 8.62 -1.65
C TYR A 82 0.00 9.11 -0.56
N ILE A 83 0.47 10.06 0.24
CA ILE A 83 -0.37 10.85 1.12
C ILE A 83 -0.53 12.22 0.45
N GLN A 84 -1.76 12.70 0.37
CA GLN A 84 -2.08 14.05 -0.10
C GLN A 84 -1.24 15.11 0.65
N GLY A 85 -1.12 16.30 0.08
CA GLY A 85 -0.35 17.41 0.66
C GLY A 85 -1.17 18.32 1.58
N ASP A 86 -2.47 18.34 1.37
CA ASP A 86 -3.51 19.09 2.08
C ASP A 86 -4.88 18.41 1.83
N PRO A 87 -5.97 18.81 2.51
CA PRO A 87 -7.30 18.20 2.36
C PRO A 87 -7.96 18.36 0.97
N PHE A 88 -7.46 19.26 0.12
CA PHE A 88 -8.01 19.58 -1.20
C PHE A 88 -7.20 18.98 -2.35
N ALA A 89 -6.04 18.40 -2.06
CA ALA A 89 -5.22 17.68 -3.02
C ALA A 89 -5.90 16.37 -3.51
N PRO A 90 -5.44 15.78 -4.62
CA PRO A 90 -5.92 14.46 -5.04
C PRO A 90 -5.82 13.43 -3.91
N PRO A 91 -6.76 12.48 -3.82
CA PRO A 91 -6.84 11.57 -2.68
C PRO A 91 -5.56 10.73 -2.51
N SER A 92 -5.30 10.35 -1.26
CA SER A 92 -4.20 9.44 -0.92
C SER A 92 -4.33 8.12 -1.70
N ARG A 93 -3.19 7.57 -2.12
CA ARG A 93 -3.12 6.26 -2.80
C ARG A 93 -2.58 5.22 -1.83
N LEU A 94 -3.29 4.11 -1.77
CA LEU A 94 -2.98 3.01 -0.86
C LEU A 94 -3.02 1.67 -1.59
N ARG A 95 -2.24 0.72 -1.09
CA ARG A 95 -2.25 -0.69 -1.50
C ARG A 95 -2.52 -1.57 -0.30
N ALA A 96 -3.54 -2.40 -0.41
CA ALA A 96 -3.82 -3.46 0.55
C ALA A 96 -3.32 -4.80 0.00
N ARG A 97 -2.63 -5.58 0.84
CA ARG A 97 -2.19 -6.94 0.52
C ARG A 97 -2.79 -7.90 1.51
N VAL A 98 -3.57 -8.84 1.00
CA VAL A 98 -4.28 -9.84 1.78
C VAL A 98 -3.59 -11.20 1.57
N PRO A 99 -3.28 -11.97 2.62
CA PRO A 99 -2.68 -13.30 2.47
C PRO A 99 -3.59 -14.24 1.69
N MET A 100 -3.04 -14.99 0.73
CA MET A 100 -3.82 -15.97 -0.06
C MET A 100 -4.46 -17.07 0.80
N SER A 101 -3.85 -17.41 1.95
CA SER A 101 -4.43 -18.31 2.95
C SER A 101 -5.77 -17.83 3.50
N PHE A 102 -5.98 -16.52 3.56
CA PHE A 102 -7.26 -15.92 3.93
C PHE A 102 -8.23 -15.87 2.75
N VAL A 103 -7.78 -15.45 1.57
CA VAL A 103 -8.66 -15.27 0.39
C VAL A 103 -9.23 -16.60 -0.10
N ARG A 104 -8.49 -17.72 0.07
CA ARG A 104 -8.92 -19.08 -0.29
C ARG A 104 -9.47 -19.19 -1.73
N LEU A 105 -8.92 -18.41 -2.66
CA LEU A 105 -9.29 -18.50 -4.07
C LEU A 105 -8.86 -19.85 -4.65
N PRO A 106 -9.74 -20.55 -5.38
CA PRO A 106 -9.36 -21.75 -6.11
C PRO A 106 -8.23 -21.43 -7.11
N THR A 107 -7.22 -22.30 -7.17
CA THR A 107 -6.06 -22.17 -8.07
C THR A 107 -6.44 -22.03 -9.54
N LEU A 108 -7.55 -22.67 -9.95
CA LEU A 108 -8.11 -22.55 -11.29
C LEU A 108 -8.37 -21.09 -11.70
N LEU A 109 -8.72 -20.20 -10.76
CA LEU A 109 -9.04 -18.81 -11.06
C LEU A 109 -7.83 -17.98 -11.47
N TYR A 110 -6.61 -18.44 -11.18
CA TYR A 110 -5.38 -17.73 -11.49
C TYR A 110 -4.33 -18.63 -12.18
N SER A 111 -4.78 -19.74 -12.78
CA SER A 111 -3.90 -20.70 -13.45
C SER A 111 -3.39 -20.24 -14.82
N SER A 112 -4.00 -19.22 -15.43
CA SER A 112 -3.54 -18.59 -16.67
C SER A 112 -3.70 -17.08 -16.60
N ALA A 113 -2.97 -16.35 -17.45
CA ALA A 113 -3.04 -14.89 -17.51
C ALA A 113 -4.48 -14.39 -17.74
N ALA A 114 -5.21 -15.00 -18.69
CA ALA A 114 -6.59 -14.62 -18.97
C ALA A 114 -7.52 -14.84 -17.76
N ARG A 115 -7.36 -15.95 -17.04
CA ARG A 115 -8.16 -16.23 -15.83
C ARG A 115 -7.81 -15.28 -14.70
N MET A 116 -6.54 -15.01 -14.49
CA MET A 116 -6.07 -14.03 -13.51
C MET A 116 -6.65 -12.63 -13.81
N THR A 117 -6.61 -12.19 -15.07
CA THR A 117 -7.22 -10.91 -15.48
C THR A 117 -8.72 -10.89 -15.19
N ALA A 118 -9.46 -11.95 -15.55
CA ALA A 118 -10.89 -12.04 -15.29
C ALA A 118 -11.20 -12.06 -13.77
N ALA A 119 -10.41 -12.77 -12.97
CA ALA A 119 -10.56 -12.81 -11.52
C ALA A 119 -10.29 -11.43 -10.90
N CYS A 120 -9.23 -10.72 -11.34
CA CYS A 120 -8.95 -9.36 -10.90
C CYS A 120 -10.08 -8.39 -11.27
N ASP A 121 -10.57 -8.40 -12.51
CA ASP A 121 -11.69 -7.55 -12.95
C ASP A 121 -12.95 -7.81 -12.09
N PHE A 122 -13.30 -9.08 -11.88
CA PHE A 122 -14.43 -9.45 -11.03
C PHE A 122 -14.26 -8.93 -9.59
N LEU A 123 -13.10 -9.15 -8.97
CA LEU A 123 -12.82 -8.69 -7.60
C LEU A 123 -12.88 -7.17 -7.50
N THR A 124 -12.33 -6.44 -8.48
CA THR A 124 -12.37 -4.97 -8.52
C THR A 124 -13.81 -4.46 -8.59
N ARG A 125 -14.67 -5.05 -9.44
CA ARG A 125 -16.08 -4.65 -9.54
C ARG A 125 -16.84 -4.95 -8.24
N ARG A 126 -16.64 -6.14 -7.66
CA ARG A 126 -17.27 -6.50 -6.37
C ARG A 126 -16.83 -5.60 -5.23
N PHE A 127 -15.57 -5.17 -5.24
CA PHE A 127 -15.06 -4.21 -4.27
C PHE A 127 -15.71 -2.84 -4.43
N ALA A 128 -15.83 -2.35 -5.68
CA ALA A 128 -16.52 -1.09 -5.97
C ALA A 128 -18.00 -1.14 -5.54
N ASP A 129 -18.71 -2.21 -5.88
CA ASP A 129 -20.10 -2.43 -5.45
C ASP A 129 -20.23 -2.44 -3.93
N GLY A 130 -19.31 -3.10 -3.22
CA GLY A 130 -19.30 -3.17 -1.76
C GLY A 130 -19.06 -1.84 -1.06
N ILE A 131 -18.34 -0.91 -1.69
CA ILE A 131 -18.13 0.46 -1.19
C ILE A 131 -19.33 1.34 -1.50
N ALA A 132 -19.93 1.21 -2.69
CA ALA A 132 -21.06 2.03 -3.12
C ALA A 132 -22.36 1.74 -2.34
N ARG A 133 -22.50 0.54 -1.78
CA ARG A 133 -23.68 0.11 -1.00
C ARG A 133 -23.63 0.49 0.49
N ARG A 134 -22.97 1.59 0.84
CA ARG A 134 -22.88 2.08 2.22
C ARG A 134 -23.94 3.11 2.54
#